data_AF-A0A0D6L9D8-F1
#
_entry.id   AF-A0A0D6L9D8-F1
#
_cell.length_a   1.000
_cell.length_b   1.000
_cell.length_c   1.000
_cell.angle_alpha   90.00
_cell.angle_beta   90.00
_cell.angle_gamma   90.00
#
_symmetry.space_group_name_H-M   'P 1'
#
loop_
_entity.id
_entity.type
_entity.pdbx_description
1 polymer ?
#
loop_
_entity_poly.entity_id
_entity_poly.type
_entity_poly.pdbx_seq_one_letter_code
_entity_poly.pdbx_strand_id
1 'polypeptide(L)'
;MMKAINIRLNRHIHAVLIIAIISAMAFTGKPKVEKLLRLEGNYIHSEDKPFFEWILTETRENDVFAGSMLITAMIKLSTLRPILNHPHYEDARMRKTTEKVYSLLSRKPISEVHSTLKMTGANYVVFLLSDCSAEPTDQ
;
A
#
# COMPACT_ATOMS: atom_id res chain seq x y z
N MET A 1 -22.56 -36.46 -35.04
CA MET A 1 -22.85 -37.62 -34.18
C MET A 1 -21.95 -37.55 -32.94
N MET A 2 -22.33 -36.77 -31.92
CA MET A 2 -21.58 -36.67 -30.67
C MET A 2 -21.99 -37.86 -29.79
N LYS A 3 -21.12 -38.86 -29.67
CA LYS A 3 -21.31 -39.93 -28.67
C LYS A 3 -21.11 -39.28 -27.31
N ALA A 4 -22.18 -39.19 -26.52
CA ALA A 4 -22.10 -38.87 -25.11
C ALA A 4 -21.21 -39.93 -24.45
N ILE A 5 -20.02 -39.52 -24.05
CA ILE A 5 -19.04 -40.35 -23.36
C ILE A 5 -19.59 -40.57 -21.94
N ASN A 6 -20.31 -41.67 -21.74
CA ASN A 6 -20.83 -42.05 -20.43
C ASN A 6 -19.72 -42.77 -19.64
N ILE A 7 -18.73 -42.00 -19.15
CA ILE A 7 -17.69 -42.52 -18.25
C ILE A 7 -18.31 -42.66 -16.87
N ARG A 8 -18.55 -43.89 -16.44
CA ARG A 8 -18.87 -44.20 -15.04
C ARG A 8 -17.57 -44.09 -14.23
N LEU A 9 -17.26 -42.87 -13.81
CA LEU A 9 -15.99 -42.52 -13.19
C LEU A 9 -15.91 -43.09 -11.77
N ASN A 10 -15.06 -44.10 -11.58
CA ASN A 10 -14.78 -44.66 -10.26
C ASN A 10 -14.21 -43.55 -9.35
N ARG A 11 -14.61 -43.51 -8.07
CA ARG A 11 -14.15 -42.52 -7.08
C ARG A 11 -12.63 -42.36 -7.06
N HIS A 12 -11.90 -43.47 -7.25
CA HIS A 12 -10.44 -43.46 -7.32
C HIS A 12 -9.90 -42.78 -8.59
N ILE A 13 -10.54 -42.97 -9.75
CA ILE A 13 -10.14 -42.32 -11.00
C ILE A 13 -10.43 -40.82 -10.93
N HIS A 14 -11.57 -40.42 -10.34
CA HIS A 14 -11.88 -39.00 -10.11
C HIS A 14 -10.86 -38.34 -9.18
N ALA A 15 -10.47 -39.01 -8.08
CA ALA A 15 -9.45 -38.51 -7.17
C ALA A 15 -8.10 -38.32 -7.87
N VAL A 16 -7.67 -39.29 -8.69
CA VAL A 16 -6.42 -39.19 -9.46
C VAL A 16 -6.47 -38.02 -10.45
N LEU A 17 -7.60 -37.82 -11.15
CA LEU A 17 -7.77 -36.70 -12.06
C LEU A 17 -7.72 -35.35 -11.34
N ILE A 18 -8.37 -35.23 -10.18
CA ILE A 18 -8.30 -34.00 -9.36
C ILE A 18 -6.87 -33.72 -8.92
N ILE A 19 -6.16 -34.74 -8.41
CA ILE A 19 -4.77 -34.59 -7.98
C ILE A 19 -3.90 -34.16 -9.16
N ALA A 20 -4.06 -34.78 -10.33
CA ALA A 20 -3.30 -34.41 -11.53
C ALA A 20 -3.55 -32.95 -11.95
N ILE A 21 -4.81 -32.50 -11.89
CA ILE A 21 -5.18 -31.11 -12.20
C ILE A 21 -4.56 -30.15 -11.17
N ILE A 22 -4.64 -30.45 -9.87
CA ILE A 22 -4.02 -29.64 -8.82
C ILE A 22 -2.50 -29.59 -8.98
N SER A 23 -1.85 -30.71 -9.29
CA SER A 23 -0.41 -30.77 -9.52
C SER A 23 0.02 -29.95 -10.74
N ALA A 24 -0.75 -29.97 -11.83
CA ALA A 24 -0.48 -29.14 -13.01
C ALA A 24 -0.65 -27.64 -12.72
N MET A 25 -1.70 -27.27 -11.98
CA MET A 25 -1.91 -25.89 -11.52
C MET A 25 -0.79 -25.43 -10.57
N ALA A 26 -0.36 -26.28 -9.65
CA ALA A 26 0.72 -25.97 -8.73
C ALA A 26 2.06 -25.77 -9.46
N PHE A 27 2.37 -26.63 -10.44
CA PHE A 27 3.62 -26.54 -11.21
C PHE A 27 3.71 -25.24 -12.02
N THR A 28 2.61 -24.85 -12.66
CA THR A 28 2.53 -23.59 -13.42
C THR A 28 2.40 -22.35 -12.54
N GLY A 29 1.84 -22.50 -11.33
CA GLY A 29 1.66 -21.42 -10.36
C GLY A 29 2.93 -21.08 -9.56
N LYS A 30 3.76 -22.07 -9.21
CA LYS A 30 4.99 -21.89 -8.42
C LYS A 30 5.87 -20.72 -8.88
N PRO A 31 6.31 -20.63 -10.16
CA PRO A 31 7.19 -19.55 -10.59
C PRO A 31 6.53 -18.17 -10.52
N LYS A 32 5.20 -18.09 -10.69
CA LYS A 32 4.45 -16.83 -10.59
C LYS A 32 4.35 -16.37 -9.14
N VAL A 33 4.02 -17.28 -8.22
CA VAL A 33 3.95 -16.98 -6.78
C VAL A 33 5.33 -16.61 -6.24
N GLU A 34 6.38 -17.33 -6.63
CA GLU A 34 7.75 -17.00 -6.24
C GLU A 34 8.16 -15.61 -6.72
N LYS A 35 7.81 -15.24 -7.96
CA LYS A 35 8.02 -13.88 -8.46
C LYS A 35 7.31 -12.82 -7.63
N LEU A 36 6.07 -13.08 -7.21
CA LEU A 36 5.30 -12.16 -6.35
C LEU A 36 5.89 -12.04 -4.95
N LEU A 37 6.30 -13.16 -4.33
CA LEU A 37 6.96 -13.16 -3.02
C LEU A 37 8.32 -12.45 -3.05
N ARG A 38 9.04 -12.51 -4.18
CA ARG A 38 10.29 -11.74 -4.38
C ARG A 38 10.07 -10.23 -4.49
N LEU A 39 8.85 -9.77 -4.77
CA LEU A 39 8.48 -8.35 -4.80
C LEU A 39 8.11 -7.82 -3.41
N GLU A 40 7.85 -8.68 -2.43
CA GLU A 40 7.38 -8.35 -1.08
C GLU A 40 8.36 -7.51 -0.24
N GLY A 41 9.53 -7.17 -0.78
CA GLY A 41 10.51 -6.28 -0.15
C GLY A 41 10.89 -5.01 -0.92
N ASN A 42 10.35 -4.78 -2.14
CA ASN A 42 10.76 -3.64 -2.99
C ASN A 42 9.55 -2.85 -3.51
N TYR A 43 8.73 -2.30 -2.60
CA TYR A 43 7.68 -1.33 -2.94
C TYR A 43 8.21 0.07 -3.24
N ILE A 44 9.52 0.28 -3.01
CA ILE A 44 10.22 1.53 -3.22
C ILE A 44 10.87 1.46 -4.60
N HIS A 45 10.47 2.35 -5.52
CA HIS A 45 11.16 2.50 -6.79
C HIS A 45 12.61 2.92 -6.55
N SER A 46 13.52 2.58 -7.46
CA SER A 46 14.94 2.92 -7.27
C SER A 46 15.17 4.41 -7.05
N GLU A 47 14.37 5.27 -7.70
CA GLU A 47 14.43 6.71 -7.54
C GLU A 47 14.00 7.21 -6.15
N ASP A 48 13.14 6.47 -5.44
CA ASP A 48 12.60 6.88 -4.14
C ASP A 48 13.49 6.44 -2.97
N LYS A 49 14.45 5.54 -3.20
CA LYS A 49 15.34 5.00 -2.15
C LYS A 49 16.06 6.08 -1.33
N PRO A 50 16.66 7.12 -1.93
CA PRO A 50 17.37 8.15 -1.18
C PRO A 50 16.48 8.88 -0.16
N PHE A 51 15.18 9.01 -0.46
CA PHE A 51 14.22 9.64 0.46
C PHE A 51 13.99 8.78 1.71
N PHE A 52 13.79 7.47 1.54
CA PHE A 52 13.60 6.57 2.69
C PHE A 52 14.90 6.38 3.49
N GLU A 53 16.05 6.37 2.83
CA GLU A 53 17.36 6.39 3.51
C GLU A 53 17.53 7.66 4.34
N TRP A 54 17.19 8.83 3.79
CA TRP A 54 17.21 10.09 4.53
C TRP A 54 16.30 10.06 5.76
N ILE A 55 15.10 9.48 5.67
CA ILE A 55 14.22 9.30 6.84
C ILE A 55 14.93 8.47 7.92
N LEU A 56 15.59 7.38 7.53
CA LEU A 56 16.25 6.49 8.49
C LEU A 56 17.48 7.14 9.15
N THR A 57 18.23 7.97 8.43
CA THR A 57 19.49 8.57 8.93
C THR A 57 19.28 9.92 9.61
N GLU A 58 18.36 10.76 9.13
CA GLU A 58 18.22 12.15 9.56
C GLU A 58 17.03 12.40 10.50
N THR A 59 16.20 11.39 10.77
CA THR A 59 15.05 11.53 11.68
C THR A 59 15.11 10.56 12.85
N ARG A 60 14.53 10.98 13.98
CA ARG A 60 14.45 10.17 15.19
C ARG A 60 13.40 9.06 15.01
N GLU A 61 13.58 7.95 15.71
CA GLU A 61 12.66 6.82 15.64
C GLU A 61 11.21 7.18 16.02
N ASN A 62 11.04 8.17 16.90
CA ASN A 62 9.74 8.63 17.38
C ASN A 62 9.19 9.85 16.62
N ASP A 63 9.87 10.32 15.57
CA ASP A 63 9.37 11.44 14.78
C ASP A 63 8.14 11.01 13.96
N VAL A 64 7.07 11.79 14.08
CA VAL A 64 5.77 11.47 13.49
C VAL A 64 5.61 12.16 12.14
N PHE A 65 5.25 11.39 11.12
CA PHE A 65 5.04 11.88 9.76
C PHE A 65 3.56 12.11 9.44
N ALA A 66 3.29 13.21 8.74
CA ALA A 66 1.99 13.56 8.18
C ALA A 66 2.08 13.70 6.65
N GLY A 67 1.00 13.41 5.95
CA GLY A 67 0.95 13.46 4.49
C GLY A 67 -0.27 12.74 3.93
N SER A 68 -0.30 12.52 2.62
CA SER A 68 -1.31 11.67 1.98
C SER A 68 -1.16 10.22 2.42
N MET A 69 -2.26 9.45 2.38
CA MET A 69 -2.29 8.07 2.85
C MET A 69 -1.27 7.16 2.17
N LEU A 70 -1.03 7.37 0.87
CA LEU A 70 -0.12 6.56 0.10
C LEU A 70 1.32 6.70 0.60
N ILE A 71 1.83 7.92 0.70
CA ILE A 71 3.24 8.15 1.05
C ILE A 71 3.53 7.80 2.52
N THR A 72 2.63 8.12 3.44
CA THR A 72 2.80 7.75 4.86
C THR A 72 2.71 6.24 5.07
N ALA A 73 1.86 5.52 4.33
CA ALA A 73 1.84 4.05 4.38
C ALA A 73 3.19 3.48 3.93
N MET A 74 3.78 4.00 2.86
CA MET A 74 5.12 3.61 2.40
C MET A 74 6.19 3.93 3.46
N ILE A 75 6.14 5.10 4.11
CA ILE A 75 7.04 5.48 5.20
C ILE A 75 6.93 4.47 6.35
N LYS A 76 5.70 4.13 6.76
CA LYS A 76 5.49 3.18 7.85
C LYS A 76 6.03 1.80 7.52
N LEU A 77 5.78 1.29 6.32
CA LEU A 77 6.24 -0.03 5.90
C LEU A 77 7.77 -0.10 5.73
N SER A 78 8.37 0.98 5.21
CA SER A 78 9.80 0.99 4.83
C SER A 78 10.73 1.40 5.97
N THR A 79 10.26 2.26 6.87
CA THR A 79 11.10 2.88 7.91
C THR A 79 10.60 2.66 9.32
N LEU A 80 9.41 2.05 9.46
CA LEU A 80 8.71 1.82 10.73
C LEU A 80 8.37 3.08 11.55
N ARG A 81 8.62 4.27 11.01
CA ARG A 81 8.35 5.55 11.67
C ARG A 81 6.85 5.74 11.98
N PRO A 82 6.49 6.41 13.09
CA PRO A 82 5.11 6.74 13.39
C PRO A 82 4.47 7.63 12.30
N ILE A 83 3.19 7.39 12.01
CA ILE A 83 2.41 8.17 11.04
C ILE A 83 1.10 8.64 11.65
N LEU A 84 0.61 9.81 11.25
CA LEU A 84 -0.66 10.35 11.73
C LEU A 84 -1.88 9.77 11.00
N ASN A 85 -1.79 9.58 9.69
CA ASN A 85 -2.91 8.99 8.96
C ASN A 85 -2.88 7.47 9.16
N HIS A 86 -4.05 6.87 9.39
CA HIS A 86 -4.19 5.43 9.48
C HIS A 86 -5.39 5.03 8.63
N PRO A 87 -5.33 3.97 7.80
CA PRO A 87 -6.44 3.53 6.94
C PRO A 87 -7.68 2.99 7.69
N HIS A 88 -7.73 3.11 9.01
CA HIS A 88 -8.88 2.68 9.81
C HIS A 88 -9.87 3.83 10.00
N TYR A 89 -10.60 4.14 8.94
CA TYR A 89 -11.59 5.21 8.92
C TYR A 89 -12.87 4.88 9.70
N GLU A 90 -13.03 3.63 10.09
CA GLU A 90 -14.15 3.16 10.92
C GLU A 90 -14.14 3.83 12.30
N ASP A 91 -12.96 4.20 12.79
CA ASP A 91 -12.81 4.95 14.04
C ASP A 91 -13.01 6.46 13.80
N ALA A 92 -13.97 7.04 14.53
CA ALA A 92 -14.31 8.46 14.42
C ALA A 92 -13.15 9.41 14.79
N ARG A 93 -12.29 9.01 15.73
CA ARG A 93 -11.09 9.76 16.11
C ARG A 93 -10.08 9.74 14.97
N MET A 94 -9.82 8.56 14.39
CA MET A 94 -8.87 8.41 13.28
C MET A 94 -9.30 9.23 12.07
N ARG A 95 -10.58 9.16 11.70
CA ARG A 95 -11.14 9.98 10.61
C ARG A 95 -10.96 11.48 10.83
N LYS A 96 -11.22 11.99 12.05
CA LYS A 96 -10.99 13.41 12.39
C LYS A 96 -9.52 13.80 12.32
N THR A 97 -8.62 12.93 12.76
CA THR A 97 -7.17 13.14 12.62
C THR A 97 -6.77 13.20 11.15
N THR A 98 -7.26 12.27 10.33
CA THR A 98 -6.98 12.28 8.89
C THR A 98 -7.54 13.51 8.21
N GLU A 99 -8.75 13.97 8.55
CA GLU A 99 -9.31 15.22 8.03
C GLU A 99 -8.40 16.43 8.33
N LYS A 100 -7.85 16.51 9.55
CA LYS A 100 -6.86 17.54 9.92
C LYS A 100 -5.58 17.42 9.11
N VAL A 101 -5.08 16.21 8.87
CA VAL A 101 -3.88 15.99 8.05
C VAL A 101 -4.15 16.42 6.60
N TYR A 102 -5.30 16.06 6.05
CA TYR A 102 -5.71 16.41 4.69
C TYR A 102 -6.09 17.88 4.52
N SER A 103 -6.29 18.64 5.61
CA SER A 103 -6.43 20.10 5.53
C SER A 103 -5.23 20.78 4.87
N LEU A 104 -4.07 20.11 4.87
CA LEU A 104 -2.88 20.49 4.14
C LEU A 104 -3.09 20.62 2.62
N LEU A 105 -3.95 19.79 2.04
CA LEU A 105 -4.28 19.79 0.61
C LEU A 105 -5.47 20.70 0.29
N SER A 106 -6.00 21.41 1.29
CA SER A 106 -7.15 22.31 1.14
C SER A 106 -6.70 23.75 0.86
N ARG A 107 -7.64 24.62 0.47
CA ARG A 107 -7.38 26.06 0.28
C ARG A 107 -7.38 26.85 1.61
N LYS A 108 -7.10 26.21 2.74
CA LYS A 108 -7.03 26.86 4.04
C LYS A 108 -5.76 27.71 4.18
N PRO A 109 -5.78 28.76 5.02
CA PRO A 109 -4.58 29.53 5.33
C PRO A 109 -3.47 28.64 5.88
N ILE A 110 -2.24 28.80 5.39
CA ILE A 110 -1.09 28.00 5.82
C ILE A 110 -0.82 28.09 7.32
N SER A 111 -1.11 29.24 7.94
CA SER A 111 -0.99 29.44 9.39
C SER A 111 -1.94 28.55 10.20
N GLU A 112 -3.18 28.40 9.73
CA GLU A 112 -4.18 27.52 10.33
C GLU A 112 -3.76 26.05 10.19
N VAL A 113 -3.33 25.65 9.00
CA VAL A 113 -2.86 24.28 8.71
C VAL A 113 -1.63 23.94 9.57
N HIS A 114 -0.64 24.82 9.60
CA HIS A 114 0.58 24.63 10.39
C HIS A 114 0.28 24.50 11.89
N SER A 115 -0.59 25.37 12.44
CA SER A 115 -1.03 25.29 13.83
C SER A 115 -1.76 23.97 14.11
N THR A 116 -2.64 23.55 13.20
CA THR A 116 -3.41 22.31 13.32
C THR A 116 -2.50 21.08 13.31
N LEU A 117 -1.55 21.01 12.40
CA LEU A 117 -0.61 19.89 12.29
C LEU A 117 0.33 19.81 13.49
N LYS A 118 0.84 20.96 13.95
CA LYS A 118 1.68 21.05 15.15
C LYS A 118 0.92 20.57 16.40
N MET A 119 -0.34 20.98 16.56
CA MET A 119 -1.20 20.53 17.66
C MET A 119 -1.53 19.03 17.59
N THR A 120 -1.57 18.46 16.38
CA THR A 120 -1.82 17.03 16.17
C THR A 120 -0.55 16.18 16.40
N GLY A 121 0.60 16.82 16.59
CA GLY A 121 1.87 16.15 16.90
C GLY A 121 2.68 15.74 15.68
N ALA A 122 2.46 16.36 14.51
CA ALA A 122 3.31 16.12 13.34
C ALA A 122 4.70 16.74 13.54
N ASN A 123 5.76 15.95 13.30
CA ASN A 123 7.15 16.43 13.23
C ASN A 123 7.53 16.79 11.79
N TYR A 124 7.12 15.95 10.83
CA TYR A 124 7.41 16.13 9.41
C TYR A 124 6.13 16.05 8.58
N VAL A 125 6.13 16.80 7.48
CA VAL A 125 5.07 16.79 6.49
C VAL A 125 5.67 16.39 5.14
N VAL A 126 5.08 15.40 4.49
CA VAL A 126 5.53 14.87 3.21
C VAL A 126 4.43 15.04 2.18
N PHE A 127 4.81 15.54 1.02
CA PHE A 127 3.94 15.76 -0.13
C PHE A 127 4.47 14.99 -1.32
N LEU A 128 3.56 14.45 -2.14
CA LEU A 128 3.92 13.98 -3.47
C LEU A 128 3.77 15.14 -4.45
N LEU A 129 4.71 15.29 -5.38
CA LEU A 129 4.62 16.34 -6.40
C LEU A 129 3.34 16.19 -7.26
N SER A 130 2.85 14.96 -7.42
CA SER A 130 1.57 14.68 -8.08
C SER A 130 0.37 15.30 -7.38
N ASP A 131 0.42 15.51 -6.06
CA ASP A 131 -0.66 16.15 -5.29
C ASP A 131 -0.77 17.65 -5.62
N CYS A 132 0.31 18.24 -6.18
CA CYS A 132 0.41 19.65 -6.54
C CYS A 132 0.24 19.90 -8.04
N SER A 133 0.21 18.86 -8.87
CA SER A 133 0.01 19.00 -10.30
C SER A 133 -1.42 19.44 -10.60
N ALA A 134 -1.59 20.42 -11.49
CA ALA A 134 -2.86 20.57 -12.17
C ALA A 134 -3.16 19.26 -12.91
N GLU A 135 -4.44 18.84 -12.95
CA GLU A 135 -4.87 17.63 -13.65
C GLU A 135 -4.14 17.49 -15.00
N PRO A 136 -3.76 16.27 -15.42
CA PRO A 136 -3.25 16.08 -16.76
C PRO A 136 -4.35 16.53 -17.72
N THR A 137 -4.09 17.61 -18.47
CA THR A 137 -4.85 17.89 -19.69
C THR A 137 -4.79 16.60 -20.52
N ASP A 138 -5.93 15.95 -20.72
CA ASP A 138 -6.05 14.74 -21.55
C ASP A 138 -5.18 14.90 -22.82
N GLN A 139 -4.16 14.05 -22.95
CA GLN A 139 -3.42 13.82 -24.20
C GLN A 139 -3.47 12.33 -24.53
#